data_AF-A0A938SD97-F1
#
_entry.id   AF-A0A938SD97-F1
#
_cell.length_a   1.000
_cell.length_b   1.000
_cell.length_c   1.000
_cell.angle_alpha   90.00
_cell.angle_beta   90.00
_cell.angle_gamma   90.00
#
_symmetry.space_group_name_H-M   'P 1'
#
loop_
_entity.id
_entity.type
_entity.pdbx_description
1 polymer ?
#
loop_
_entity_poly.entity_id
_entity_poly.type
_entity_poly.pdbx_seq_one_letter_code
_entity_poly.pdbx_strand_id
1 'polypeptide(L)'
;MKHPVLDHKIDPKKAATYEKAVERVMAMSEQEMLAFMPERHYARFCECPKCYGGVQGYEVFAWRVERPEELKCKFCGTVVHPNPAYPEDQVMSGKNKLGETITHRFYYNPERKMQHFFTDHVAMYKRHWLMSQCRALGAAYQATGKDEYARRVALVLDRIAQVYPHYAVMSVGGMPVRHFKFAASQNPPYRWDEGKWGWHAPSDDMPAGVIECYDLVYDSPAFDKLSQERGYDVRKKFENDFLRDTFAAVSAHPNHVNNYVAYLSVAAHIGRVMGEPRFVHWAFHWMKQNVYAGCFYDGMWHESPSYHYMTTSGLRSCFESVRGYSDPPGYVDPTDGTRLENLDPDKDVAFWAKVRHAPEALDFPNGCSTPVHDTWGGTRASKPRDQTVSTILPGFGHASLGRGAGPNQMQAQLHFSGGYGHHHLDNLHLTLFAKGREMLSDIGYTWTSIRWWTTSTFSHNTVTVDGKDQAGKSSDGDLLWFFPDSHGVAVVEADGQRGYGHIEKLDTYRRLLVMIPVSDADAYVVDLFRTRGGSVHDWLLHGDADEDMSAACSLPLSQKLARMDAKGVKAYELMRDVQSAQAAEGLNVTF
;
A
#
# COMPACT_ATOMS: atom_id res chain seq x y z
N MET A 1 -7.80 22.70 -27.75
CA MET A 1 -8.15 22.48 -26.33
C MET A 1 -7.67 23.70 -25.55
N LYS A 2 -8.41 24.18 -24.54
CA LYS A 2 -7.98 25.32 -23.72
C LYS A 2 -7.39 24.78 -22.42
N HIS A 3 -6.23 25.31 -22.01
CA HIS A 3 -5.61 24.96 -20.74
C HIS A 3 -5.88 26.03 -19.66
N PRO A 4 -5.83 25.64 -18.37
CA PRO A 4 -5.71 24.27 -17.88
C PRO A 4 -6.96 23.43 -18.15
N VAL A 5 -6.75 22.14 -18.45
CA VAL A 5 -7.82 21.15 -18.67
C VAL A 5 -8.32 20.57 -17.34
N LEU A 6 -7.43 20.47 -16.35
CA LEU A 6 -7.74 19.97 -15.01
C LEU A 6 -8.22 21.12 -14.12
N ASP A 7 -9.09 20.81 -13.15
CA ASP A 7 -9.48 21.79 -12.12
C ASP A 7 -8.42 21.85 -11.01
N HIS A 8 -7.55 22.85 -11.09
CA HIS A 8 -6.49 23.10 -10.10
C HIS A 8 -6.96 23.92 -8.88
N LYS A 9 -8.23 24.33 -8.82
CA LYS A 9 -8.83 25.10 -7.71
C LYS A 9 -8.04 26.37 -7.35
N ILE A 10 -7.51 27.06 -8.37
CA ILE A 10 -6.77 28.32 -8.19
C ILE A 10 -7.77 29.47 -8.00
N ASP A 11 -7.59 30.25 -6.94
CA ASP A 11 -8.40 31.43 -6.64
C ASP A 11 -7.63 32.72 -6.98
N PRO A 12 -7.96 33.43 -8.07
CA PRO A 12 -7.26 34.66 -8.45
C PRO A 12 -7.22 35.73 -7.33
N LYS A 13 -8.18 35.71 -6.39
CA LYS A 13 -8.19 36.63 -5.24
C LYS A 13 -7.05 36.38 -4.25
N LYS A 14 -6.41 35.21 -4.33
CA LYS A 14 -5.25 34.83 -3.51
C LYS A 14 -3.91 35.05 -4.21
N ALA A 15 -3.86 35.85 -5.28
CA ALA A 15 -2.65 36.19 -6.02
C ALA A 15 -1.44 36.48 -5.11
N ALA A 16 -1.58 37.38 -4.12
CA ALA A 16 -0.50 37.73 -3.20
C ALA A 16 0.02 36.52 -2.37
N THR A 17 -0.84 35.54 -2.05
CA THR A 17 -0.42 34.32 -1.36
C THR A 17 0.40 33.42 -2.29
N TYR A 18 0.00 33.29 -3.56
CA TYR A 18 0.75 32.50 -4.53
C TYR A 18 2.09 33.15 -4.89
N GLU A 19 2.13 34.47 -5.05
CA GLU A 19 3.37 35.22 -5.28
C GLU A 19 4.35 35.05 -4.12
N LYS A 20 3.86 35.18 -2.87
CA LYS A 20 4.67 34.95 -1.67
C LYS A 20 5.23 33.52 -1.62
N ALA A 21 4.45 32.52 -2.07
CA ALA A 21 4.89 31.12 -2.07
C ALA A 21 6.08 30.85 -3.02
N VAL A 22 6.30 31.71 -4.03
CA VAL A 22 7.35 31.51 -5.03
C VAL A 22 8.54 32.46 -4.87
N GLU A 23 8.53 33.38 -3.91
CA GLU A 23 9.61 34.35 -3.67
C GLU A 23 10.99 33.69 -3.62
N ARG A 24 11.11 32.55 -2.92
CA ARG A 24 12.37 31.83 -2.76
C ARG A 24 12.93 31.32 -4.08
N VAL A 25 12.11 30.66 -4.91
CA VAL A 25 12.56 30.10 -6.19
C VAL A 25 12.78 31.21 -7.22
N MET A 26 12.00 32.29 -7.16
CA MET A 26 12.17 33.46 -8.04
C MET A 26 13.42 34.26 -7.71
N ALA A 27 13.88 34.24 -6.45
CA ALA A 27 15.16 34.82 -6.03
C ALA A 27 16.38 34.01 -6.51
N MET A 28 16.21 32.76 -6.93
CA MET A 28 17.29 31.96 -7.54
C MET A 28 17.48 32.35 -9.00
N SER A 29 18.71 32.30 -9.50
CA SER A 29 18.95 32.29 -10.94
C SER A 29 18.33 31.05 -11.59
N GLU A 30 18.07 31.10 -12.90
CA GLU A 30 17.55 29.96 -13.64
C GLU A 30 18.49 28.75 -13.53
N GLN A 31 19.81 28.98 -13.56
CA GLN A 31 20.82 27.92 -13.44
C GLN A 31 20.83 27.27 -12.05
N GLU A 32 20.78 28.06 -10.97
CA GLU A 32 20.72 27.53 -9.60
C GLU A 32 19.46 26.68 -9.38
N MET A 33 18.31 27.15 -9.88
CA MET A 33 17.06 26.39 -9.82
C MET A 33 17.16 25.07 -10.60
N LEU A 34 17.70 25.10 -11.82
CA LEU A 34 17.81 23.90 -12.68
C LEU A 34 18.81 22.87 -12.15
N ALA A 35 19.80 23.29 -11.35
CA ALA A 35 20.73 22.36 -10.68
C ALA A 35 20.04 21.43 -9.66
N PHE A 36 18.79 21.73 -9.27
CA PHE A 36 18.00 20.87 -8.39
C PHE A 36 17.34 19.69 -9.14
N MET A 37 17.29 19.73 -10.48
CA MET A 37 16.88 18.59 -11.28
C MET A 37 18.08 17.65 -11.50
N PRO A 38 18.05 16.41 -10.97
CA PRO A 38 19.20 15.53 -11.04
C PRO A 38 19.47 15.05 -12.48
N GLU A 39 20.74 14.74 -12.76
CA GLU A 39 21.16 14.24 -14.08
C GLU A 39 21.05 12.71 -14.19
N ARG A 40 20.69 12.03 -13.10
CA ARG A 40 20.52 10.58 -13.00
C ARG A 40 19.48 10.24 -11.93
N HIS A 41 19.14 8.96 -11.84
CA HIS A 41 18.21 8.44 -10.84
C HIS A 41 18.68 8.72 -9.40
N TYR A 42 17.77 9.06 -8.48
CA TYR A 42 18.09 9.27 -7.07
C TYR A 42 18.04 7.97 -6.24
N ALA A 43 18.52 8.00 -5.00
CA ALA A 43 18.30 6.93 -4.02
C ALA A 43 17.18 7.30 -3.03
N ARG A 44 16.06 6.56 -3.02
CA ARG A 44 14.91 6.86 -2.12
C ARG A 44 15.18 6.49 -0.67
N PHE A 45 15.74 5.31 -0.44
CA PHE A 45 16.03 4.81 0.90
C PHE A 45 17.50 5.00 1.21
N CYS A 46 17.79 5.60 2.36
CA CYS A 46 19.16 5.78 2.82
C CYS A 46 19.19 5.75 4.35
N GLU A 47 19.94 4.81 4.92
CA GLU A 47 20.08 4.68 6.37
C GLU A 47 21.06 5.71 6.95
N CYS A 48 20.95 5.97 8.24
CA CYS A 48 22.01 6.70 8.95
C CYS A 48 23.15 5.73 9.29
N PRO A 49 24.38 5.94 8.80
CA PRO A 49 25.50 5.03 9.03
C PRO A 49 25.93 4.93 10.49
N LYS A 50 25.47 5.87 11.35
CA LYS A 50 25.76 5.91 12.78
C LYS A 50 24.75 5.16 13.64
N CYS A 51 23.45 5.34 13.39
CA CYS A 51 22.40 4.86 14.31
C CYS A 51 21.37 3.94 13.68
N TYR A 52 21.29 3.89 12.34
CA TYR A 52 20.36 3.05 11.56
C TYR A 52 18.85 3.25 11.82
N GLY A 53 18.44 4.10 12.76
CA GLY A 53 17.08 4.64 12.93
C GLY A 53 15.93 3.65 13.20
N GLY A 54 16.07 2.36 12.86
CA GLY A 54 15.03 1.34 12.95
C GLY A 54 13.94 1.44 11.86
N VAL A 55 14.09 2.30 10.85
CA VAL A 55 13.03 2.63 9.86
C VAL A 55 13.38 2.25 8.42
N GLN A 56 14.33 1.33 8.21
CA GLN A 56 14.67 0.74 6.91
C GLN A 56 15.02 1.79 5.84
N GLY A 57 15.71 2.85 6.24
CA GLY A 57 16.17 3.93 5.36
C GLY A 57 15.06 4.87 4.91
N TYR A 58 13.84 4.73 5.42
CA TYR A 58 12.72 5.60 5.08
C TYR A 58 12.68 6.85 5.96
N GLU A 59 12.61 8.03 5.33
CA GLU A 59 12.49 9.34 5.99
C GLU A 59 13.50 9.65 7.12
N VAL A 60 14.71 9.07 7.07
CA VAL A 60 15.74 9.17 8.12
C VAL A 60 16.30 10.59 8.30
N PHE A 61 16.37 11.36 7.22
CA PHE A 61 17.10 12.62 7.18
C PHE A 61 16.18 13.84 7.13
N ALA A 62 16.59 14.92 7.80
CA ALA A 62 16.09 16.25 7.58
C ALA A 62 16.99 16.95 6.54
N TRP A 63 16.35 17.61 5.59
CA TRP A 63 16.98 18.40 4.52
C TRP A 63 16.33 19.79 4.47
N ARG A 64 17.10 20.82 4.07
CA ARG A 64 16.63 22.20 3.96
C ARG A 64 17.24 22.88 2.74
N VAL A 65 16.44 23.69 2.04
CA VAL A 65 16.88 24.37 0.80
C VAL A 65 18.03 25.37 1.04
N GLU A 66 18.17 25.91 2.26
CA GLU A 66 19.26 26.82 2.62
C GLU A 66 20.62 26.12 2.74
N ARG A 67 20.61 24.80 2.98
CA ARG A 67 21.80 23.94 3.07
C ARG A 67 21.56 22.71 2.19
N PRO A 68 21.51 22.89 0.86
CA PRO A 68 20.95 21.91 -0.06
C PRO A 68 21.79 20.64 -0.22
N GLU A 69 23.04 20.63 0.27
CA GLU A 69 23.89 19.43 0.34
C GLU A 69 23.89 18.77 1.73
N GLU A 70 23.18 19.31 2.73
CA GLU A 70 23.24 18.80 4.10
C GLU A 70 22.15 17.73 4.35
N LEU A 71 22.56 16.54 4.80
CA LEU A 71 21.66 15.52 5.36
C LEU A 71 21.92 15.39 6.86
N LYS A 72 20.93 15.75 7.68
CA LYS A 72 20.98 15.59 9.14
C LYS A 72 20.05 14.48 9.60
N CYS A 73 20.57 13.46 10.29
CA CYS A 73 19.75 12.38 10.82
C CYS A 73 18.76 12.91 11.87
N LYS A 74 17.47 12.60 11.72
CA LYS A 74 16.41 12.99 12.66
C LYS A 74 16.52 12.26 14.01
N PHE A 75 17.12 11.07 14.03
CA PHE A 75 17.22 10.23 15.23
C PHE A 75 18.41 10.58 16.12
N CYS A 76 19.62 10.58 15.56
CA CYS A 76 20.85 10.82 16.35
C CYS A 76 21.45 12.22 16.17
N GLY A 77 20.81 13.08 15.36
CA GLY A 77 21.23 14.46 15.12
C GLY A 77 22.51 14.63 14.30
N THR A 78 23.14 13.55 13.84
CA THR A 78 24.41 13.60 13.10
C THR A 78 24.18 14.12 11.69
N VAL A 79 24.99 15.09 11.25
CA VAL A 79 25.09 15.48 9.85
C VAL A 79 25.92 14.43 9.13
N VAL A 80 25.31 13.65 8.25
CA VAL A 80 25.94 12.50 7.58
C VAL A 80 26.53 12.85 6.22
N HIS A 81 26.08 13.96 5.62
CA HIS A 81 26.58 14.46 4.36
C HIS A 81 26.52 15.99 4.35
N PRO A 82 27.59 16.68 3.94
CA PRO A 82 28.94 16.14 3.78
C PRO A 82 29.56 15.75 5.14
N ASN A 83 30.20 14.58 5.22
CA ASN A 83 30.90 14.15 6.43
C ASN A 83 32.10 13.24 6.07
N PRO A 84 33.35 13.63 6.38
CA PRO A 84 34.54 12.83 6.10
C PRO A 84 34.59 11.46 6.78
N ALA A 85 33.81 11.25 7.85
CA ALA A 85 33.70 9.94 8.50
C ALA A 85 32.89 8.92 7.67
N TYR A 86 32.10 9.40 6.70
CA TYR A 86 31.25 8.60 5.82
C TYR A 86 31.49 8.96 4.34
N PRO A 87 32.72 8.76 3.82
CA PRO A 87 33.07 9.19 2.47
C PRO A 87 32.37 8.33 1.41
N GLU A 88 31.85 8.96 0.35
CA GLU A 88 31.32 8.26 -0.83
C GLU A 88 32.45 7.89 -1.81
N ASP A 89 33.39 7.07 -1.34
CA ASP A 89 34.59 6.66 -2.07
C ASP A 89 34.39 5.42 -2.95
N GLN A 90 33.34 4.63 -2.69
CA GLN A 90 32.97 3.49 -3.51
C GLN A 90 32.18 3.94 -4.75
N VAL A 91 32.25 3.12 -5.79
CA VAL A 91 31.67 3.41 -7.10
C VAL A 91 30.83 2.24 -7.56
N MET A 92 29.60 2.53 -7.99
CA MET A 92 28.72 1.61 -8.70
C MET A 92 28.45 2.19 -10.09
N SER A 93 28.79 1.43 -11.13
CA SER A 93 28.58 1.85 -12.52
C SER A 93 27.75 0.84 -13.30
N GLY A 94 27.00 1.33 -14.27
CA GLY A 94 26.14 0.54 -15.13
C GLY A 94 25.79 1.29 -16.40
N LYS A 95 25.03 0.64 -17.29
CA LYS A 95 24.61 1.22 -18.57
C LYS A 95 23.13 1.58 -18.52
N ASN A 96 22.78 2.73 -19.08
CA ASN A 96 21.38 3.06 -19.37
C ASN A 96 20.92 2.45 -20.71
N LYS A 97 19.68 2.72 -21.11
CA LYS A 97 19.10 2.26 -22.39
C LYS A 97 19.88 2.72 -23.62
N LEU A 98 20.59 3.85 -23.54
CA LEU A 98 21.40 4.42 -24.63
C LEU A 98 22.83 3.86 -24.67
N GLY A 99 23.21 2.99 -23.74
CA GLY A 99 24.57 2.45 -23.64
C GLY A 99 25.58 3.40 -22.97
N GLU A 100 25.11 4.50 -22.39
CA GLU A 100 25.95 5.46 -21.65
C GLU A 100 26.30 4.90 -20.28
N THR A 101 27.52 5.18 -19.80
CA THR A 101 27.94 4.76 -18.45
C THR A 101 27.40 5.74 -17.41
N ILE A 102 26.51 5.26 -16.55
CA ILE A 102 26.02 5.98 -15.38
C ILE A 102 26.79 5.51 -14.15
N THR A 103 27.15 6.45 -13.28
CA THR A 103 27.93 6.18 -12.07
C THR A 103 27.28 6.80 -10.84
N HIS A 104 27.16 5.98 -9.79
CA HIS A 104 26.72 6.35 -8.45
C HIS A 104 27.88 6.13 -7.48
N ARG A 105 28.09 7.09 -6.58
CA ARG A 105 29.08 6.99 -5.51
C ARG A 105 28.37 6.70 -4.19
N PHE A 106 29.00 5.94 -3.31
CA PHE A 106 28.40 5.57 -2.04
C PHE A 106 29.45 5.31 -0.96
N TYR A 107 29.02 5.44 0.29
CA TYR A 107 29.74 4.95 1.45
C TYR A 107 29.31 3.51 1.75
N TYR A 108 30.27 2.61 2.00
CA TYR A 108 29.98 1.23 2.39
C TYR A 108 30.28 1.00 3.87
N ASN A 109 29.29 0.53 4.63
CA ASN A 109 29.51 0.04 5.98
C ASN A 109 29.78 -1.48 5.94
N PRO A 110 31.01 -1.95 6.23
CA PRO A 110 31.34 -3.37 6.14
C PRO A 110 30.71 -4.23 7.25
N GLU A 111 30.54 -3.67 8.45
CA GLU A 111 29.94 -4.39 9.59
C GLU A 111 28.48 -4.74 9.33
N ARG A 112 27.74 -3.82 8.71
CA ARG A 112 26.32 -3.97 8.36
C ARG A 112 26.08 -4.45 6.93
N LYS A 113 27.13 -4.56 6.12
CA LYS A 113 27.08 -4.90 4.70
C LYS A 113 26.09 -4.02 3.92
N MET A 114 26.17 -2.71 4.13
CA MET A 114 25.16 -1.76 3.64
C MET A 114 25.78 -0.57 2.90
N GLN A 115 25.15 -0.20 1.77
CA GLN A 115 25.53 0.93 0.93
C GLN A 115 24.73 2.18 1.30
N HIS A 116 25.37 3.35 1.26
CA HIS A 116 24.77 4.63 1.60
C HIS A 116 25.05 5.64 0.48
N PHE A 117 24.02 5.99 -0.27
CA PHE A 117 24.08 6.88 -1.43
C PHE A 117 23.59 8.28 -1.04
N PHE A 118 24.37 9.01 -0.24
CA PHE A 118 24.02 10.32 0.29
C PHE A 118 23.82 11.36 -0.81
N THR A 119 24.73 11.44 -1.80
CA THR A 119 24.59 12.40 -2.91
C THR A 119 23.31 12.13 -3.71
N ASP A 120 23.04 10.86 -4.03
CA ASP A 120 21.83 10.49 -4.76
C ASP A 120 20.57 10.66 -3.89
N HIS A 121 20.66 10.55 -2.56
CA HIS A 121 19.54 10.83 -1.65
C HIS A 121 19.27 12.34 -1.52
N VAL A 122 20.31 13.20 -1.55
CA VAL A 122 20.14 14.66 -1.66
C VAL A 122 19.43 15.03 -2.96
N ALA A 123 19.78 14.39 -4.07
CA ALA A 123 19.11 14.60 -5.36
C ALA A 123 17.60 14.33 -5.31
N MET A 124 17.14 13.37 -4.50
CA MET A 124 15.71 13.15 -4.25
C MET A 124 15.05 14.39 -3.63
N TYR A 125 15.62 14.91 -2.53
CA TYR A 125 15.07 16.10 -1.86
C TYR A 125 15.06 17.33 -2.76
N LYS A 126 16.14 17.55 -3.52
CA LYS A 126 16.23 18.64 -4.49
C LYS A 126 15.15 18.54 -5.56
N ARG A 127 14.96 17.36 -6.16
CA ARG A 127 13.90 17.13 -7.17
C ARG A 127 12.52 17.34 -6.58
N HIS A 128 12.23 16.79 -5.40
CA HIS A 128 10.93 16.96 -4.74
C HIS A 128 10.64 18.42 -4.41
N TRP A 129 11.64 19.16 -3.89
CA TRP A 129 11.51 20.59 -3.66
C TRP A 129 11.23 21.32 -4.97
N LEU A 130 12.03 21.10 -6.02
CA LEU A 130 11.85 21.76 -7.31
C LEU A 130 10.47 21.50 -7.93
N MET A 131 9.98 20.26 -7.85
CA MET A 131 8.63 19.93 -8.34
C MET A 131 7.53 20.61 -7.52
N SER A 132 7.71 20.75 -6.20
CA SER A 132 6.78 21.53 -5.37
C SER A 132 6.76 23.01 -5.77
N GLN A 133 7.93 23.56 -6.14
CA GLN A 133 8.04 24.94 -6.62
C GLN A 133 7.37 25.10 -7.99
N CYS A 134 7.50 24.13 -8.90
CA CYS A 134 6.84 24.17 -10.20
C CYS A 134 5.31 24.27 -10.06
N ARG A 135 4.72 23.53 -9.11
CA ARG A 135 3.28 23.62 -8.83
C ARG A 135 2.91 25.00 -8.29
N ALA A 136 3.69 25.56 -7.37
CA ALA A 136 3.46 26.89 -6.83
C ALA A 136 3.61 27.99 -7.91
N LEU A 137 4.60 27.88 -8.79
CA LEU A 137 4.83 28.77 -9.93
C LEU A 137 3.68 28.70 -10.94
N GLY A 138 3.21 27.51 -11.29
CA GLY A 138 2.04 27.35 -12.16
C GLY A 138 0.78 27.98 -11.55
N ALA A 139 0.55 27.81 -10.25
CA ALA A 139 -0.55 28.46 -9.55
C ALA A 139 -0.41 30.00 -9.54
N ALA A 140 0.79 30.53 -9.29
CA ALA A 140 1.07 31.96 -9.33
C ALA A 140 0.85 32.53 -10.75
N TYR A 141 1.27 31.80 -11.79
CA TYR A 141 1.00 32.18 -13.18
C TYR A 141 -0.51 32.27 -13.45
N GLN A 142 -1.28 31.24 -13.11
CA GLN A 142 -2.72 31.23 -13.33
C GLN A 142 -3.45 32.34 -12.54
N ALA A 143 -2.97 32.67 -11.34
CA ALA A 143 -3.59 33.72 -10.53
C ALA A 143 -3.25 35.15 -10.98
N THR A 144 -2.10 35.36 -11.61
CA THR A 144 -1.55 36.71 -11.88
C THR A 144 -1.39 37.05 -13.36
N GLY A 145 -1.27 36.05 -14.23
CA GLY A 145 -0.91 36.22 -15.64
C GLY A 145 0.56 36.57 -15.89
N LYS A 146 1.43 36.54 -14.88
CA LYS A 146 2.85 36.92 -15.03
C LYS A 146 3.68 35.82 -15.67
N ASP A 147 4.14 36.06 -16.89
CA ASP A 147 4.93 35.12 -17.71
C ASP A 147 6.23 34.63 -17.04
N GLU A 148 6.82 35.41 -16.13
CA GLU A 148 8.06 35.02 -15.43
C GLU A 148 7.90 33.74 -14.61
N TYR A 149 6.71 33.46 -14.09
CA TYR A 149 6.43 32.22 -13.35
C TYR A 149 6.34 31.02 -14.30
N ALA A 150 5.61 31.18 -15.42
CA ALA A 150 5.50 30.14 -16.44
C ALA A 150 6.86 29.83 -17.09
N ARG A 151 7.72 30.85 -17.26
CA ARG A 151 9.10 30.70 -17.74
C ARG A 151 9.91 29.72 -16.88
N ARG A 152 9.85 29.85 -15.55
CA ARG A 152 10.55 28.94 -14.64
C ARG A 152 10.05 27.50 -14.76
N VAL A 153 8.73 27.30 -14.87
CA VAL A 153 8.15 25.96 -15.07
C VAL A 153 8.59 25.37 -16.41
N ALA A 154 8.49 26.13 -17.50
CA ALA A 154 8.88 25.67 -18.84
C ALA A 154 10.35 25.22 -18.90
N LEU A 155 11.26 25.94 -18.23
CA LEU A 155 12.66 25.56 -18.11
C LEU A 155 12.88 24.23 -17.37
N VAL A 156 12.13 24.00 -16.29
CA VAL A 156 12.23 22.74 -15.54
C VAL A 156 11.70 21.59 -16.38
N LEU A 157 10.58 21.76 -17.07
CA LEU A 157 10.01 20.72 -17.94
C LEU A 157 10.92 20.41 -19.13
N ASP A 158 11.53 21.44 -19.74
CA ASP A 158 12.59 21.27 -20.76
C ASP A 158 13.78 20.47 -20.20
N ARG A 159 14.25 20.80 -18.99
CA ARG A 159 15.34 20.08 -18.35
C ARG A 159 14.99 18.62 -18.05
N ILE A 160 13.75 18.32 -17.63
CA ILE A 160 13.27 16.94 -17.46
C ILE A 160 13.38 16.18 -18.79
N ALA A 161 12.90 16.77 -19.89
CA ALA A 161 12.95 16.16 -21.23
C ALA A 161 14.39 15.96 -21.75
N GLN A 162 15.35 16.74 -21.26
CA GLN A 162 16.76 16.59 -21.58
C GLN A 162 17.42 15.46 -20.79
N VAL A 163 17.11 15.29 -19.51
CA VAL A 163 17.84 14.33 -18.64
C VAL A 163 17.19 12.96 -18.55
N TYR A 164 15.85 12.89 -18.60
CA TYR A 164 15.14 11.63 -18.40
C TYR A 164 15.51 10.52 -19.41
N PRO A 165 15.69 10.79 -20.72
CA PRO A 165 16.14 9.77 -21.67
C PRO A 165 17.47 9.10 -21.28
N HIS A 166 18.32 9.81 -20.53
CA HIS A 166 19.63 9.36 -20.08
C HIS A 166 19.60 8.68 -18.70
N TYR A 167 18.46 8.66 -18.01
CA TYR A 167 18.35 7.93 -16.75
C TYR A 167 18.47 6.42 -16.97
N ALA A 168 19.21 5.77 -16.07
CA ALA A 168 19.19 4.32 -15.96
C ALA A 168 17.99 3.85 -15.13
N VAL A 169 17.49 2.67 -15.45
CA VAL A 169 16.50 1.96 -14.66
C VAL A 169 17.21 1.35 -13.45
N MET A 170 16.73 1.67 -12.26
CA MET A 170 17.29 1.24 -10.99
C MET A 170 16.34 0.27 -10.31
N SER A 171 16.88 -0.80 -9.74
CA SER A 171 16.19 -1.68 -8.81
C SER A 171 16.40 -1.18 -7.37
N VAL A 172 15.28 -1.00 -6.67
CA VAL A 172 15.18 -0.49 -5.31
C VAL A 172 14.24 -1.40 -4.51
N GLY A 173 14.79 -2.24 -3.63
CA GLY A 173 14.01 -3.27 -2.95
C GLY A 173 14.77 -3.98 -1.83
N GLY A 174 14.24 -5.10 -1.32
CA GLY A 174 14.89 -5.89 -0.27
C GLY A 174 14.41 -5.58 1.16
N MET A 175 14.27 -6.63 1.97
CA MET A 175 13.96 -6.57 3.40
C MET A 175 14.90 -7.51 4.15
N PRO A 176 15.47 -7.14 5.31
CA PRO A 176 15.33 -5.85 6.01
C PRO A 176 16.23 -4.73 5.46
N VAL A 177 17.19 -5.06 4.58
CA VAL A 177 18.13 -4.09 3.99
C VAL A 177 17.70 -3.75 2.57
N ARG A 178 17.51 -2.46 2.30
CA ARG A 178 17.17 -1.95 0.97
C ARG A 178 18.40 -1.90 0.07
N HIS A 179 18.36 -2.55 -1.10
CA HIS A 179 19.36 -2.42 -2.14
C HIS A 179 19.04 -1.25 -3.08
N PHE A 180 20.08 -0.66 -3.67
CA PHE A 180 20.00 0.31 -4.76
C PHE A 180 21.02 -0.10 -5.82
N LYS A 181 20.55 -0.61 -6.96
CA LYS A 181 21.41 -1.17 -8.02
C LYS A 181 20.79 -0.99 -9.39
N PHE A 182 21.59 -1.15 -10.45
CA PHE A 182 21.05 -1.18 -11.81
C PHE A 182 20.08 -2.36 -11.99
N ALA A 183 18.95 -2.10 -12.63
CA ALA A 183 18.01 -3.15 -13.01
C ALA A 183 18.65 -4.12 -14.02
N ALA A 184 18.22 -5.38 -14.00
CA ALA A 184 18.76 -6.41 -14.91
C ALA A 184 18.44 -6.11 -16.38
N SER A 185 17.32 -5.42 -16.63
CA SER A 185 16.91 -4.89 -17.93
C SER A 185 16.74 -3.38 -17.86
N GLN A 186 17.14 -2.68 -18.93
CA GLN A 186 16.87 -1.25 -19.12
C GLN A 186 15.62 -1.00 -19.98
N ASN A 187 14.97 -2.07 -20.44
CA ASN A 187 13.74 -2.03 -21.22
C ASN A 187 12.53 -2.44 -20.36
N PRO A 188 11.36 -1.79 -20.54
CA PRO A 188 10.13 -2.19 -19.88
C PRO A 188 9.62 -3.55 -20.41
N PRO A 189 8.71 -4.24 -19.68
CA PRO A 189 8.13 -3.82 -18.40
C PRO A 189 9.13 -3.94 -17.24
N TYR A 190 9.15 -2.93 -16.38
CA TYR A 190 9.96 -2.91 -15.16
C TYR A 190 9.28 -3.75 -14.07
N ARG A 191 10.08 -4.40 -13.21
CA ARG A 191 9.56 -5.08 -12.03
C ARG A 191 9.00 -4.09 -11.00
N TRP A 192 8.20 -4.58 -10.06
CA TRP A 192 7.63 -3.74 -9.00
C TRP A 192 8.69 -2.99 -8.18
N ASP A 193 9.87 -3.60 -7.99
CA ASP A 193 11.01 -3.02 -7.29
C ASP A 193 12.00 -2.33 -8.23
N GLU A 194 11.55 -1.85 -9.39
CA GLU A 194 12.36 -1.14 -10.39
C GLU A 194 11.66 0.15 -10.86
N GLY A 195 12.44 1.11 -11.37
CA GLY A 195 11.91 2.30 -12.03
C GLY A 195 12.99 3.18 -12.65
N LYS A 196 12.56 4.07 -13.55
CA LYS A 196 13.43 5.01 -14.28
C LYS A 196 13.25 6.43 -13.77
N TRP A 197 12.00 6.87 -13.58
CA TRP A 197 11.66 8.16 -12.96
C TRP A 197 11.56 8.04 -11.44
N GLY A 198 10.84 7.03 -10.96
CA GLY A 198 10.64 6.72 -9.55
C GLY A 198 11.26 5.39 -9.16
N TRP A 199 11.06 4.96 -7.92
CA TRP A 199 11.67 3.72 -7.40
C TRP A 199 10.76 2.48 -7.52
N HIS A 200 9.46 2.66 -7.77
CA HIS A 200 8.44 1.60 -7.72
C HIS A 200 7.50 1.67 -8.93
N ALA A 201 7.74 0.86 -9.94
CA ALA A 201 6.83 0.70 -11.06
C ALA A 201 5.59 -0.13 -10.66
N PRO A 202 4.39 0.17 -11.19
CA PRO A 202 4.07 1.29 -12.09
C PRO A 202 3.85 2.64 -11.38
N SER A 203 3.75 2.65 -10.04
CA SER A 203 3.17 3.79 -9.30
C SER A 203 3.98 5.08 -9.36
N ASP A 204 5.28 5.00 -9.06
CA ASP A 204 6.16 6.17 -8.99
C ASP A 204 6.85 6.46 -10.32
N ASP A 205 6.72 5.58 -11.30
CA ASP A 205 7.33 5.75 -12.64
C ASP A 205 6.44 6.59 -13.57
N MET A 206 5.13 6.66 -13.29
CA MET A 206 4.24 7.63 -13.91
C MET A 206 4.36 9.00 -13.20
N PRO A 207 4.57 10.12 -13.93
CA PRO A 207 5.06 11.36 -13.35
C PRO A 207 3.96 12.23 -12.70
N ALA A 208 3.40 11.75 -11.59
CA ALA A 208 2.44 12.50 -10.79
C ALA A 208 3.02 13.87 -10.38
N GLY A 209 2.19 14.92 -10.45
CA GLY A 209 2.60 16.30 -10.15
C GLY A 209 3.25 17.01 -11.34
N VAL A 210 3.95 16.31 -12.24
CA VAL A 210 4.61 16.94 -13.39
C VAL A 210 3.57 17.34 -14.44
N ILE A 211 2.61 16.46 -14.74
CA ILE A 211 1.55 16.74 -15.72
C ILE A 211 0.67 17.91 -15.28
N GLU A 212 0.37 18.04 -13.99
CA GLU A 212 -0.38 19.17 -13.44
C GLU A 212 0.41 20.49 -13.58
N CYS A 213 1.73 20.46 -13.39
CA CYS A 213 2.57 21.64 -13.63
C CYS A 213 2.53 22.04 -15.11
N TYR A 214 2.59 21.07 -16.02
CA TYR A 214 2.52 21.33 -17.46
C TYR A 214 1.17 21.95 -17.86
N ASP A 215 0.06 21.38 -17.38
CA ASP A 215 -1.28 21.87 -17.67
C ASP A 215 -1.48 23.33 -17.21
N LEU A 216 -0.94 23.69 -16.05
CA LEU A 216 -0.99 25.06 -15.51
C LEU A 216 -0.27 26.09 -16.39
N VAL A 217 0.71 25.71 -17.21
CA VAL A 217 1.50 26.67 -18.00
C VAL A 217 1.49 26.39 -19.51
N TYR A 218 0.72 25.40 -19.96
CA TYR A 218 0.74 24.90 -21.33
C TYR A 218 0.55 26.02 -22.36
N ASP A 219 -0.46 26.87 -22.16
CA ASP A 219 -0.82 27.97 -23.08
C ASP A 219 0.12 29.20 -22.97
N SER A 220 1.13 29.18 -22.09
CA SER A 220 2.03 30.32 -21.92
C SER A 220 2.96 30.52 -23.13
N PRO A 221 3.22 31.77 -23.56
CA PRO A 221 4.21 32.07 -24.61
C PRO A 221 5.65 31.74 -24.19
N ALA A 222 5.89 31.42 -22.91
CA ALA A 222 7.21 31.04 -22.41
C ALA A 222 7.80 29.81 -23.12
N PHE A 223 6.96 28.84 -23.51
CA PHE A 223 7.40 27.68 -24.28
C PHE A 223 7.83 28.05 -25.70
N ASP A 224 7.14 28.98 -26.36
CA ASP A 224 7.46 29.37 -27.73
C ASP A 224 8.79 30.13 -27.77
N LYS A 225 8.98 31.05 -26.81
CA LYS A 225 10.25 31.76 -26.60
C LYS A 225 11.39 30.77 -26.32
N LEU A 226 11.19 29.84 -25.38
CA LEU A 226 12.20 28.82 -25.08
C LEU A 226 12.47 27.90 -26.27
N SER A 227 11.46 27.59 -27.08
CA SER A 227 11.65 26.79 -28.31
C SER A 227 12.54 27.50 -29.32
N GLN A 228 12.39 28.82 -29.47
CA GLN A 228 13.28 29.65 -30.29
C GLN A 228 14.71 29.68 -29.72
N GLU A 229 14.87 29.81 -28.40
CA GLU A 229 16.18 29.77 -27.73
C GLU A 229 16.89 28.41 -27.90
N ARG A 230 16.14 27.31 -27.88
CA ARG A 230 16.66 25.94 -27.98
C ARG A 230 16.88 25.45 -29.40
N GLY A 231 16.19 26.02 -30.38
CA GLY A 231 16.18 25.52 -31.75
C GLY A 231 15.37 24.23 -31.93
N TYR A 232 14.51 23.86 -30.97
CA TYR A 232 13.56 22.76 -31.08
C TYR A 232 12.25 23.09 -30.35
N ASP A 233 11.16 22.40 -30.72
CA ASP A 233 9.87 22.53 -30.03
C ASP A 233 9.94 21.87 -28.64
N VAL A 234 9.95 22.71 -27.60
CA VAL A 234 10.09 22.28 -26.21
C VAL A 234 8.88 21.49 -25.74
N ARG A 235 7.65 21.88 -26.15
CA ARG A 235 6.43 21.15 -25.77
C ARG A 235 6.47 19.76 -26.36
N LYS A 236 6.70 19.67 -27.67
CA LYS A 236 6.76 18.39 -28.38
C LYS A 236 7.86 17.48 -27.84
N LYS A 237 9.04 18.04 -27.52
CA LYS A 237 10.13 17.27 -26.89
C LYS A 237 9.70 16.74 -25.53
N PHE A 238 9.15 17.58 -24.66
CA PHE A 238 8.69 17.16 -23.33
C PHE A 238 7.60 16.10 -23.39
N GLU A 239 6.61 16.27 -24.25
CA GLU A 239 5.54 15.29 -24.42
C GLU A 239 6.07 13.94 -24.93
N ASN A 240 6.96 13.92 -25.92
CA ASN A 240 7.47 12.68 -26.51
C ASN A 240 8.49 11.98 -25.63
N ASP A 241 9.49 12.73 -25.17
CA ASP A 241 10.68 12.16 -24.54
C ASP A 241 10.47 11.92 -23.03
N PHE A 242 9.36 12.40 -22.47
CA PHE A 242 9.01 12.18 -21.06
C PHE A 242 7.60 11.62 -20.88
N LEU A 243 6.53 12.33 -21.26
CA LEU A 243 5.16 11.89 -20.94
C LEU A 243 4.75 10.62 -21.70
N ARG A 244 5.02 10.53 -23.01
CA ARG A 244 4.75 9.33 -23.81
C ARG A 244 5.70 8.18 -23.45
N ASP A 245 6.98 8.45 -23.17
CA ASP A 245 7.96 7.41 -22.77
C ASP A 245 7.61 6.79 -21.40
N THR A 246 7.25 7.61 -20.40
CA THR A 246 6.80 7.12 -19.08
C THR A 246 5.51 6.30 -19.19
N PHE A 247 4.53 6.78 -19.97
CA PHE A 247 3.32 6.00 -20.25
C PHE A 247 3.63 4.68 -20.97
N ALA A 248 4.50 4.69 -21.98
CA ALA A 248 4.90 3.48 -22.71
C ALA A 248 5.60 2.46 -21.79
N ALA A 249 6.45 2.92 -20.87
CA ALA A 249 7.12 2.06 -19.91
C ALA A 249 6.13 1.38 -18.95
N VAL A 250 5.17 2.15 -18.42
CA VAL A 250 4.15 1.63 -17.49
C VAL A 250 3.15 0.73 -18.21
N SER A 251 2.60 1.16 -19.35
CA SER A 251 1.59 0.40 -20.11
C SER A 251 2.12 -0.85 -20.81
N ALA A 252 3.43 -1.06 -20.82
CA ALA A 252 4.04 -2.31 -21.28
C ALA A 252 3.74 -3.50 -20.35
N HIS A 253 3.29 -3.27 -19.12
CA HIS A 253 2.89 -4.37 -18.25
C HIS A 253 1.51 -4.92 -18.69
N PRO A 254 1.35 -6.24 -18.84
CA PRO A 254 0.12 -6.80 -19.39
C PRO A 254 -1.04 -6.81 -18.37
N ASN A 255 -0.75 -6.57 -17.08
CA ASN A 255 -1.74 -6.55 -16.01
C ASN A 255 -1.50 -5.37 -15.06
N HIS A 256 -2.56 -4.64 -14.75
CA HIS A 256 -2.56 -3.50 -13.84
C HIS A 256 -3.60 -3.63 -12.71
N VAL A 257 -4.12 -4.84 -12.46
CA VAL A 257 -4.89 -5.15 -11.25
C VAL A 257 -3.92 -5.27 -10.07
N ASN A 258 -3.96 -4.31 -9.15
CA ASN A 258 -3.07 -4.24 -7.99
C ASN A 258 -3.63 -3.27 -6.92
N ASN A 259 -3.16 -3.37 -5.68
CA ASN A 259 -3.58 -2.49 -4.60
C ASN A 259 -3.02 -1.04 -4.72
N TYR A 260 -1.92 -0.87 -5.46
CA TYR A 260 -1.42 0.44 -5.84
C TYR A 260 -2.03 0.88 -7.17
N VAL A 261 -3.08 1.73 -7.14
CA VAL A 261 -3.83 2.13 -8.34
C VAL A 261 -3.65 3.60 -8.76
N ALA A 262 -3.05 4.43 -7.91
CA ALA A 262 -3.09 5.89 -8.05
C ALA A 262 -2.51 6.42 -9.38
N TYR A 263 -1.55 5.71 -9.99
CA TYR A 263 -0.96 6.09 -11.29
C TYR A 263 -1.95 6.04 -12.46
N LEU A 264 -3.07 5.31 -12.33
CA LEU A 264 -4.13 5.30 -13.35
C LEU A 264 -4.74 6.69 -13.52
N SER A 265 -4.91 7.44 -12.42
CA SER A 265 -5.34 8.84 -12.48
C SER A 265 -4.35 9.73 -13.23
N VAL A 266 -3.04 9.47 -13.06
CA VAL A 266 -1.99 10.21 -13.74
C VAL A 266 -2.00 9.91 -15.24
N ALA A 267 -2.18 8.66 -15.65
CA ALA A 267 -2.36 8.29 -17.05
C ALA A 267 -3.58 8.99 -17.68
N ALA A 268 -4.70 9.03 -16.95
CA ALA A 268 -5.89 9.78 -17.38
C ALA A 268 -5.61 11.29 -17.49
N HIS A 269 -4.91 11.89 -16.53
CA HIS A 269 -4.51 13.30 -16.59
C HIS A 269 -3.61 13.58 -17.81
N ILE A 270 -2.61 12.73 -18.07
CA ILE A 270 -1.75 12.86 -19.27
C ILE A 270 -2.61 12.81 -20.53
N GLY A 271 -3.52 11.84 -20.65
CA GLY A 271 -4.43 11.73 -21.78
C GLY A 271 -5.33 12.95 -21.98
N ARG A 272 -5.89 13.46 -20.88
CA ARG A 272 -6.75 14.66 -20.91
C ARG A 272 -5.98 15.91 -21.32
N VAL A 273 -4.83 16.15 -20.71
CA VAL A 273 -4.00 17.35 -20.96
C VAL A 273 -3.40 17.32 -22.36
N MET A 274 -2.88 16.20 -22.83
CA MET A 274 -2.28 16.12 -24.17
C MET A 274 -3.31 15.98 -25.30
N GLY A 275 -4.60 15.80 -24.97
CA GLY A 275 -5.62 15.47 -25.96
C GLY A 275 -5.39 14.12 -26.63
N GLU A 276 -5.00 13.11 -25.83
CA GLU A 276 -4.69 11.73 -26.23
C GLU A 276 -5.72 10.77 -25.61
N PRO A 277 -6.90 10.57 -26.23
CA PRO A 277 -8.01 9.83 -25.62
C PRO A 277 -7.65 8.39 -25.29
N ARG A 278 -6.77 7.75 -26.07
CA ARG A 278 -6.28 6.38 -25.83
C ARG A 278 -5.74 6.18 -24.41
N PHE A 279 -5.12 7.20 -23.83
CA PHE A 279 -4.55 7.10 -22.47
C PHE A 279 -5.66 7.11 -21.42
N VAL A 280 -6.73 7.87 -21.66
CA VAL A 280 -7.93 7.91 -20.80
C VAL A 280 -8.68 6.58 -20.88
N HIS A 281 -8.86 6.05 -22.09
CA HIS A 281 -9.45 4.71 -22.33
C HIS A 281 -8.65 3.62 -21.62
N TRP A 282 -7.32 3.59 -21.80
CA TRP A 282 -6.44 2.63 -21.12
C TRP A 282 -6.55 2.74 -19.59
N ALA A 283 -6.53 3.96 -19.05
CA ALA A 283 -6.64 4.19 -17.62
C ALA A 283 -8.00 3.72 -17.08
N PHE A 284 -9.10 4.10 -17.74
CA PHE A 284 -10.44 3.72 -17.32
C PHE A 284 -10.71 2.21 -17.45
N HIS A 285 -10.15 1.56 -18.48
CA HIS A 285 -10.16 0.10 -18.60
C HIS A 285 -9.56 -0.54 -17.34
N TRP A 286 -8.36 -0.14 -16.93
CA TRP A 286 -7.71 -0.73 -15.77
C TRP A 286 -8.34 -0.34 -14.43
N MET A 287 -8.97 0.84 -14.33
CA MET A 287 -9.82 1.17 -13.18
C MET A 287 -10.98 0.17 -13.06
N LYS A 288 -11.65 -0.15 -14.18
CA LYS A 288 -12.71 -1.18 -14.21
C LYS A 288 -12.16 -2.57 -13.87
N GLN A 289 -11.01 -2.97 -14.40
CA GLN A 289 -10.42 -4.27 -14.09
C GLN A 289 -10.05 -4.42 -12.62
N ASN A 290 -9.56 -3.36 -11.95
CA ASN A 290 -9.33 -3.42 -10.50
C ASN A 290 -10.63 -3.66 -9.72
N VAL A 291 -11.76 -3.15 -10.19
CA VAL A 291 -13.08 -3.41 -9.60
C VAL A 291 -13.59 -4.82 -9.91
N TYR A 292 -13.56 -5.25 -11.17
CA TYR A 292 -14.20 -6.50 -11.60
C TYR A 292 -13.32 -7.75 -11.46
N ALA A 293 -12.00 -7.62 -11.58
CA ALA A 293 -11.06 -8.74 -11.50
C ALA A 293 -10.27 -8.75 -10.18
N GLY A 294 -10.10 -7.59 -9.53
CA GLY A 294 -9.38 -7.50 -8.25
C GLY A 294 -10.24 -7.75 -7.01
N CYS A 295 -11.56 -7.69 -7.15
CA CYS A 295 -12.49 -7.95 -6.04
C CYS A 295 -13.23 -9.27 -6.25
N PHE A 296 -13.51 -9.97 -5.15
CA PHE A 296 -14.44 -11.09 -5.14
C PHE A 296 -15.86 -10.65 -5.50
N TYR A 297 -16.74 -11.58 -5.85
CA TYR A 297 -18.13 -11.30 -6.24
C TYR A 297 -18.97 -10.65 -5.13
N ASP A 298 -18.54 -10.76 -3.88
CA ASP A 298 -19.12 -10.08 -2.71
C ASP A 298 -18.58 -8.64 -2.51
N GLY A 299 -17.68 -8.19 -3.40
CA GLY A 299 -17.14 -6.84 -3.45
C GLY A 299 -15.83 -6.67 -2.69
N MET A 300 -15.38 -7.69 -1.94
CA MET A 300 -14.18 -7.58 -1.12
C MET A 300 -12.91 -7.62 -1.97
N TRP A 301 -11.91 -6.83 -1.59
CA TRP A 301 -10.60 -6.88 -2.25
C TRP A 301 -9.87 -8.12 -1.75
N HIS A 302 -9.20 -8.83 -2.64
CA HIS A 302 -8.68 -10.16 -2.37
C HIS A 302 -7.62 -10.24 -1.26
N GLU A 303 -6.91 -9.16 -0.93
CA GLU A 303 -5.78 -9.19 0.00
C GLU A 303 -6.15 -9.08 1.50
N SER A 304 -6.81 -7.99 1.91
CA SER A 304 -7.20 -7.74 3.31
C SER A 304 -8.16 -6.55 3.42
N PRO A 305 -8.86 -6.36 4.56
CA PRO A 305 -9.62 -5.13 4.84
C PRO A 305 -8.81 -3.83 4.70
N SER A 306 -7.61 -3.72 5.28
CA SER A 306 -6.81 -2.49 5.11
C SER A 306 -6.41 -2.23 3.66
N TYR A 307 -6.03 -3.27 2.92
CA TYR A 307 -5.70 -3.13 1.51
C TYR A 307 -6.92 -2.88 0.63
N HIS A 308 -8.11 -3.35 1.03
CA HIS A 308 -9.37 -2.96 0.41
C HIS A 308 -9.59 -1.44 0.51
N TYR A 309 -9.51 -0.87 1.72
CA TYR A 309 -9.71 0.56 1.93
C TYR A 309 -8.64 1.41 1.23
N MET A 310 -7.37 0.96 1.23
CA MET A 310 -6.30 1.59 0.45
C MET A 310 -6.63 1.62 -1.05
N THR A 311 -6.97 0.46 -1.62
CA THR A 311 -7.24 0.31 -3.06
C THR A 311 -8.46 1.11 -3.48
N THR A 312 -9.57 1.00 -2.75
CA THR A 312 -10.82 1.72 -3.07
C THR A 312 -10.69 3.22 -2.88
N SER A 313 -9.92 3.71 -1.91
CA SER A 313 -9.62 5.14 -1.78
C SER A 313 -8.81 5.67 -2.99
N GLY A 314 -7.83 4.88 -3.45
CA GLY A 314 -7.08 5.15 -4.68
C GLY A 314 -7.97 5.14 -5.92
N LEU A 315 -8.83 4.13 -6.07
CA LEU A 315 -9.77 4.00 -7.19
C LEU A 315 -10.80 5.12 -7.23
N ARG A 316 -11.30 5.56 -6.06
CA ARG A 316 -12.18 6.74 -5.98
C ARG A 316 -11.49 7.96 -6.58
N SER A 317 -10.23 8.20 -6.24
CA SER A 317 -9.45 9.32 -6.80
C SER A 317 -9.24 9.16 -8.31
N CYS A 318 -9.04 7.93 -8.78
CA CYS A 318 -8.94 7.60 -10.20
C CYS A 318 -10.26 7.84 -10.95
N PHE A 319 -11.40 7.43 -10.41
CA PHE A 319 -12.70 7.67 -11.01
C PHE A 319 -13.04 9.16 -11.08
N GLU A 320 -12.73 9.94 -10.05
CA GLU A 320 -12.89 11.39 -10.11
C GLU A 320 -12.02 12.03 -11.22
N SER A 321 -10.83 11.47 -11.50
CA SER A 321 -9.95 11.98 -12.57
C SER A 321 -10.50 11.82 -13.99
N VAL A 322 -11.50 10.95 -14.20
CA VAL A 322 -12.15 10.73 -15.51
C VAL A 322 -13.60 11.20 -15.55
N ARG A 323 -14.16 11.62 -14.40
CA ARG A 323 -15.55 12.10 -14.32
C ARG A 323 -15.79 13.29 -15.28
N GLY A 324 -16.91 13.22 -15.99
CA GLY A 324 -17.34 14.20 -16.99
C GLY A 324 -16.53 14.20 -18.28
N TYR A 325 -15.53 13.33 -18.42
CA TYR A 325 -14.73 13.25 -19.64
C TYR A 325 -15.58 12.79 -20.82
N SER A 326 -15.34 13.39 -21.99
CA SER A 326 -15.88 12.96 -23.27
C SER A 326 -14.77 12.94 -24.29
N ASP A 327 -14.74 11.91 -25.12
CA ASP A 327 -13.81 11.82 -26.23
C ASP A 327 -14.01 12.99 -27.22
N PRO A 328 -12.98 13.44 -27.94
CA PRO A 328 -13.11 14.44 -29.01
C PRO A 328 -14.11 13.99 -30.09
N PRO A 329 -14.82 14.91 -30.78
CA PRO A 329 -15.74 14.54 -31.85
C PRO A 329 -15.09 13.64 -32.92
N GLY A 330 -15.76 12.55 -33.28
CA GLY A 330 -15.29 11.59 -34.28
C GLY A 330 -14.25 10.57 -33.78
N TYR A 331 -13.80 10.67 -32.53
CA TYR A 331 -12.94 9.64 -31.93
C TYR A 331 -13.75 8.42 -31.51
N VAL A 332 -13.22 7.25 -31.84
CA VAL A 332 -13.63 5.92 -31.38
C VAL A 332 -12.33 5.18 -31.04
N ASP A 333 -12.27 4.55 -29.87
CA ASP A 333 -11.07 3.86 -29.43
C ASP A 333 -10.81 2.64 -30.32
N PRO A 334 -9.60 2.48 -30.89
CA PRO A 334 -9.31 1.40 -31.82
C PRO A 334 -9.14 0.03 -31.14
N THR A 335 -9.03 -0.03 -29.81
CA THR A 335 -8.81 -1.27 -29.04
C THR A 335 -10.12 -1.99 -28.77
N ASP A 336 -11.18 -1.26 -28.42
CA ASP A 336 -12.48 -1.85 -28.09
C ASP A 336 -13.67 -1.28 -28.88
N GLY A 337 -13.44 -0.32 -29.78
CA GLY A 337 -14.48 0.29 -30.61
C GLY A 337 -15.44 1.18 -29.81
N THR A 338 -15.12 1.52 -28.56
CA THR A 338 -15.98 2.31 -27.71
C THR A 338 -15.69 3.81 -27.83
N ARG A 339 -16.64 4.60 -27.34
CA ARG A 339 -16.52 6.04 -27.20
C ARG A 339 -17.00 6.41 -25.80
N LEU A 340 -16.23 7.23 -25.10
CA LEU A 340 -16.55 7.74 -23.77
C LEU A 340 -17.30 9.07 -23.92
N GLU A 341 -18.48 9.17 -23.32
CA GLU A 341 -19.31 10.38 -23.34
C GLU A 341 -19.80 10.70 -21.93
N ASN A 342 -19.44 11.88 -21.44
CA ASN A 342 -19.80 12.40 -20.12
C ASN A 342 -19.70 11.34 -19.00
N LEU A 343 -18.51 10.74 -18.85
CA LEU A 343 -18.32 9.60 -17.95
C LEU A 343 -18.80 9.89 -16.53
N ASP A 344 -19.52 8.94 -15.98
CA ASP A 344 -20.00 8.92 -14.60
C ASP A 344 -19.68 7.54 -14.01
N PRO A 345 -18.51 7.36 -13.37
CA PRO A 345 -18.10 6.05 -12.87
C PRO A 345 -19.08 5.38 -11.90
N ASP A 346 -19.89 6.16 -11.17
CA ASP A 346 -20.94 5.60 -10.30
C ASP A 346 -22.09 4.94 -11.08
N LYS A 347 -22.29 5.34 -12.35
CA LYS A 347 -23.26 4.72 -13.27
C LYS A 347 -22.59 3.70 -14.20
N ASP A 348 -21.42 4.03 -14.71
CA ASP A 348 -20.72 3.26 -15.75
C ASP A 348 -20.03 2.00 -15.19
N VAL A 349 -19.80 1.94 -13.88
CA VAL A 349 -19.17 0.81 -13.18
C VAL A 349 -20.11 0.29 -12.10
N ALA A 350 -21.17 -0.42 -12.51
CA ALA A 350 -22.25 -0.86 -11.61
C ALA A 350 -21.77 -1.60 -10.34
N PHE A 351 -20.71 -2.41 -10.43
CA PHE A 351 -20.17 -3.16 -9.29
C PHE A 351 -19.44 -2.29 -8.25
N TRP A 352 -19.03 -1.07 -8.64
CA TRP A 352 -18.30 -0.14 -7.79
C TRP A 352 -19.05 0.20 -6.50
N ALA A 353 -20.38 0.39 -6.60
CA ALA A 353 -21.21 0.72 -5.46
C ALA A 353 -21.15 -0.35 -4.35
N LYS A 354 -21.08 -1.63 -4.73
CA LYS A 354 -20.93 -2.74 -3.78
C LYS A 354 -19.51 -2.79 -3.20
N VAL A 355 -18.50 -2.67 -4.06
CA VAL A 355 -17.08 -2.73 -3.67
C VAL A 355 -16.78 -1.71 -2.57
N ARG A 356 -17.23 -0.45 -2.69
CA ARG A 356 -16.93 0.62 -1.71
C ARG A 356 -17.26 0.31 -0.25
N HIS A 357 -18.21 -0.58 0.00
CA HIS A 357 -18.77 -0.84 1.33
C HIS A 357 -18.59 -2.30 1.76
N ALA A 358 -17.91 -3.14 0.97
CA ALA A 358 -17.81 -4.57 1.26
C ALA A 358 -17.22 -4.90 2.65
N PRO A 359 -16.11 -4.26 3.11
CA PRO A 359 -15.55 -4.56 4.43
C PRO A 359 -16.45 -4.13 5.60
N GLU A 360 -17.39 -3.21 5.37
CA GLU A 360 -18.36 -2.82 6.41
C GLU A 360 -19.23 -3.99 6.85
N ALA A 361 -19.27 -5.10 6.12
CA ALA A 361 -19.97 -6.31 6.53
C ALA A 361 -19.23 -7.08 7.65
N LEU A 362 -17.90 -6.97 7.74
CA LEU A 362 -17.09 -7.69 8.73
C LEU A 362 -16.52 -6.81 9.83
N ASP A 363 -16.37 -5.49 9.62
CA ASP A 363 -15.83 -4.59 10.66
C ASP A 363 -16.50 -4.79 12.03
N PHE A 364 -15.79 -4.53 13.12
CA PHE A 364 -16.33 -4.67 14.47
C PHE A 364 -17.48 -3.70 14.76
N PRO A 365 -18.32 -3.97 15.76
CA PRO A 365 -19.47 -3.13 16.11
C PRO A 365 -19.10 -1.67 16.41
N ASN A 366 -17.88 -1.43 16.91
CA ASN A 366 -17.35 -0.10 17.20
C ASN A 366 -16.80 0.63 15.94
N GLY A 367 -16.92 0.05 14.75
CA GLY A 367 -16.44 0.61 13.48
C GLY A 367 -14.95 0.38 13.18
N CYS A 368 -14.23 -0.34 14.07
CA CYS A 368 -12.86 -0.76 13.80
C CYS A 368 -12.83 -1.88 12.76
N SER A 369 -11.85 -1.86 11.86
CA SER A 369 -11.65 -2.96 10.92
C SER A 369 -11.22 -4.23 11.63
N THR A 370 -11.80 -5.36 11.23
CA THR A 370 -11.37 -6.68 11.72
C THR A 370 -9.92 -6.93 11.29
N PRO A 371 -8.99 -7.18 12.24
CA PRO A 371 -7.56 -7.27 11.98
C PRO A 371 -7.12 -8.60 11.33
N VAL A 372 -7.90 -9.15 10.38
CA VAL A 372 -7.49 -10.33 9.59
C VAL A 372 -6.49 -9.94 8.51
N HIS A 373 -5.54 -10.86 8.26
CA HIS A 373 -4.42 -10.62 7.34
C HIS A 373 -3.64 -9.34 7.70
N ASP A 374 -2.96 -8.71 6.74
CA ASP A 374 -2.37 -7.39 6.96
C ASP A 374 -3.47 -6.32 7.04
N THR A 375 -4.10 -6.22 8.22
CA THR A 375 -5.03 -5.15 8.59
C THR A 375 -4.56 -4.44 9.85
N TRP A 376 -4.53 -3.12 9.82
CA TRP A 376 -4.12 -2.31 10.97
C TRP A 376 -5.17 -2.35 12.09
N GLY A 377 -4.84 -3.01 13.20
CA GLY A 377 -5.69 -3.05 14.40
C GLY A 377 -6.08 -1.65 14.89
N GLY A 378 -7.32 -1.52 15.39
CA GLY A 378 -7.87 -0.27 15.90
C GLY A 378 -8.26 0.78 14.84
N THR A 379 -8.04 0.52 13.54
CA THR A 379 -8.41 1.46 12.47
C THR A 379 -9.92 1.58 12.35
N ARG A 380 -10.48 2.76 12.65
CA ARG A 380 -11.92 3.04 12.46
C ARG A 380 -12.21 3.35 10.99
N ALA A 381 -12.61 2.34 10.23
CA ALA A 381 -12.87 2.46 8.80
C ALA A 381 -14.35 2.57 8.45
N SER A 382 -15.24 2.07 9.33
CA SER A 382 -16.69 2.16 9.17
C SER A 382 -17.35 2.92 10.32
N LYS A 383 -18.63 3.25 10.13
CA LYS A 383 -19.42 3.85 11.20
C LYS A 383 -19.73 2.79 12.26
N PRO A 384 -19.63 3.13 13.56
CA PRO A 384 -20.14 2.25 14.62
C PRO A 384 -21.60 1.89 14.35
N ARG A 385 -21.98 0.64 14.66
CA ARG A 385 -23.33 0.14 14.45
C ARG A 385 -24.12 0.24 15.75
N ASP A 386 -25.41 0.60 15.68
CA ASP A 386 -26.29 0.57 16.84
C ASP A 386 -26.72 -0.86 17.23
N GLN A 387 -26.70 -1.77 16.26
CA GLN A 387 -27.05 -3.18 16.40
C GLN A 387 -26.10 -4.05 15.58
N THR A 388 -25.76 -5.24 16.11
CA THR A 388 -24.99 -6.26 15.39
C THR A 388 -25.91 -7.40 14.98
N VAL A 389 -25.72 -7.88 13.75
CA VAL A 389 -26.39 -9.06 13.18
C VAL A 389 -25.34 -9.97 12.53
N SER A 390 -25.69 -11.23 12.28
CA SER A 390 -24.82 -12.15 11.54
C SER A 390 -24.63 -11.70 10.08
N THR A 391 -23.40 -11.76 9.59
CA THR A 391 -23.01 -11.33 8.23
C THR A 391 -22.05 -12.34 7.60
N ILE A 392 -21.92 -12.32 6.27
CA ILE A 392 -20.99 -13.18 5.56
C ILE A 392 -20.48 -12.51 4.26
N LEU A 393 -19.19 -12.65 4.00
CA LEU A 393 -18.53 -12.41 2.73
C LEU A 393 -17.96 -13.75 2.23
N PRO A 394 -18.77 -14.57 1.53
CA PRO A 394 -18.40 -15.94 1.17
C PRO A 394 -17.37 -16.03 0.04
N GLY A 395 -17.19 -14.96 -0.74
CA GLY A 395 -16.12 -14.84 -1.72
C GLY A 395 -14.79 -14.52 -1.06
N PHE A 396 -14.79 -13.60 -0.08
CA PHE A 396 -13.61 -13.32 0.73
C PHE A 396 -13.22 -14.49 1.65
N GLY A 397 -14.19 -15.28 2.11
CA GLY A 397 -13.97 -16.34 3.08
C GLY A 397 -14.03 -15.82 4.51
N HIS A 398 -15.13 -15.14 4.87
CA HIS A 398 -15.29 -14.61 6.22
C HIS A 398 -16.77 -14.57 6.62
N ALA A 399 -17.08 -15.06 7.82
CA ALA A 399 -18.43 -15.06 8.38
C ALA A 399 -18.42 -14.51 9.80
N SER A 400 -19.46 -13.78 10.17
CA SER A 400 -19.69 -13.28 11.53
C SER A 400 -21.02 -13.78 12.06
N LEU A 401 -21.02 -14.35 13.27
CA LEU A 401 -22.20 -14.59 14.07
C LEU A 401 -22.39 -13.38 14.99
N GLY A 402 -23.48 -12.64 14.82
CA GLY A 402 -23.62 -11.32 15.41
C GLY A 402 -24.97 -11.09 16.08
N ARG A 403 -24.97 -10.44 17.25
CA ARG A 403 -26.21 -10.06 17.96
C ARG A 403 -26.01 -8.88 18.91
N GLY A 404 -27.12 -8.38 19.46
CA GLY A 404 -27.14 -7.38 20.51
C GLY A 404 -27.13 -5.94 19.98
N ALA A 405 -27.38 -5.00 20.89
CA ALA A 405 -27.45 -3.56 20.60
C ALA A 405 -26.66 -2.75 21.63
N GLY A 406 -26.16 -1.58 21.21
CA GLY A 406 -25.33 -0.70 22.01
C GLY A 406 -24.17 -1.45 22.71
N PRO A 407 -23.96 -1.28 24.02
CA PRO A 407 -22.82 -1.90 24.71
C PRO A 407 -22.88 -3.43 24.80
N ASN A 408 -24.02 -4.05 24.47
CA ASN A 408 -24.21 -5.50 24.51
C ASN A 408 -24.01 -6.18 23.14
N GLN A 409 -23.47 -5.46 22.16
CA GLN A 409 -23.12 -6.04 20.87
C GLN A 409 -22.04 -7.13 21.03
N MET A 410 -22.26 -8.26 20.36
CA MET A 410 -21.38 -9.42 20.32
C MET A 410 -21.20 -9.87 18.86
N GLN A 411 -19.98 -10.24 18.50
CA GLN A 411 -19.63 -10.73 17.17
C GLN A 411 -18.54 -11.79 17.27
N ALA A 412 -18.84 -13.02 16.86
CA ALA A 412 -17.86 -14.09 16.73
C ALA A 412 -17.59 -14.31 15.23
N GLN A 413 -16.32 -14.21 14.83
CA GLN A 413 -15.94 -14.21 13.42
C GLN A 413 -15.16 -15.46 13.08
N LEU A 414 -15.55 -16.17 12.04
CA LEU A 414 -14.79 -17.28 11.46
C LEU A 414 -14.19 -16.83 10.13
N HIS A 415 -12.86 -16.80 10.09
CA HIS A 415 -12.12 -16.49 8.87
C HIS A 415 -11.65 -17.78 8.19
N PHE A 416 -11.88 -17.88 6.89
CA PHE A 416 -11.58 -19.07 6.09
C PHE A 416 -11.14 -18.71 4.66
N SER A 417 -10.44 -17.58 4.50
CA SER A 417 -9.81 -17.18 3.24
C SER A 417 -8.47 -17.90 3.01
N GLY A 418 -7.96 -17.81 1.78
CA GLY A 418 -6.60 -18.23 1.41
C GLY A 418 -5.64 -17.06 1.17
N GLY A 419 -4.44 -17.38 0.68
CA GLY A 419 -3.40 -16.37 0.45
C GLY A 419 -3.40 -15.70 -0.92
N TYR A 420 -3.63 -14.38 -0.91
CA TYR A 420 -3.77 -13.52 -2.10
C TYR A 420 -2.76 -12.35 -2.15
N GLY A 421 -1.67 -12.46 -1.38
CA GLY A 421 -0.81 -11.32 -1.06
C GLY A 421 -1.28 -10.66 0.24
N HIS A 422 -0.34 -10.18 1.06
CA HIS A 422 -0.65 -9.56 2.37
C HIS A 422 -1.44 -10.45 3.36
N HIS A 423 -1.51 -11.75 3.09
CA HIS A 423 -2.23 -12.74 3.89
C HIS A 423 -1.41 -13.20 5.10
N HIS A 424 -2.12 -13.71 6.09
CA HIS A 424 -1.57 -14.48 7.20
C HIS A 424 -1.81 -15.98 6.97
N LEU A 425 -1.23 -16.83 7.82
CA LEU A 425 -1.35 -18.29 7.75
C LEU A 425 -2.45 -18.78 8.71
N ASP A 426 -3.67 -18.26 8.53
CA ASP A 426 -4.69 -18.15 9.57
C ASP A 426 -6.07 -18.72 9.19
N ASN A 427 -6.13 -19.70 8.29
CA ASN A 427 -7.40 -20.33 7.96
C ASN A 427 -8.02 -20.95 9.22
N LEU A 428 -9.34 -20.76 9.36
CA LEU A 428 -10.18 -21.09 10.51
C LEU A 428 -9.88 -20.26 11.77
N HIS A 429 -9.26 -19.09 11.66
CA HIS A 429 -9.09 -18.13 12.75
C HIS A 429 -10.44 -17.67 13.33
N LEU A 430 -10.50 -17.55 14.66
CA LEU A 430 -11.62 -16.98 15.41
C LEU A 430 -11.26 -15.62 16.01
N THR A 431 -12.09 -14.62 15.76
CA THR A 431 -12.07 -13.37 16.52
C THR A 431 -13.37 -13.24 17.31
N LEU A 432 -13.31 -12.75 18.55
CA LEU A 432 -14.50 -12.55 19.38
C LEU A 432 -14.53 -11.12 19.90
N PHE A 433 -15.52 -10.35 19.47
CA PHE A 433 -15.81 -9.02 20.01
C PHE A 433 -17.04 -9.09 20.92
N ALA A 434 -16.93 -8.54 22.12
CA ALA A 434 -18.05 -8.40 23.05
C ALA A 434 -17.81 -7.24 24.00
N LYS A 435 -18.90 -6.67 24.55
CA LYS A 435 -18.81 -5.63 25.61
C LYS A 435 -17.89 -4.45 25.25
N GLY A 436 -17.83 -4.10 23.97
CA GLY A 436 -17.07 -2.95 23.46
C GLY A 436 -15.60 -3.21 23.12
N ARG A 437 -15.10 -4.44 23.27
CA ARG A 437 -13.69 -4.81 23.04
C ARG A 437 -13.53 -6.20 22.42
N GLU A 438 -12.31 -6.51 22.01
CA GLU A 438 -11.91 -7.84 21.53
C GLU A 438 -11.62 -8.74 22.74
N MET A 439 -12.39 -9.82 22.92
CA MET A 439 -12.14 -10.84 23.93
C MET A 439 -11.16 -11.91 23.45
N LEU A 440 -11.19 -12.19 22.15
CA LEU A 440 -10.17 -12.97 21.43
C LEU A 440 -9.71 -12.13 20.25
N SER A 441 -8.47 -11.66 20.30
CA SER A 441 -7.94 -10.67 19.35
C SER A 441 -7.14 -11.30 18.22
N ASP A 442 -6.90 -10.50 17.18
CA ASP A 442 -5.77 -10.70 16.27
C ASP A 442 -4.85 -9.47 16.30
N ILE A 443 -3.54 -9.69 16.15
CA ILE A 443 -2.55 -8.61 16.12
C ILE A 443 -2.63 -7.84 14.80
N GLY A 444 -3.04 -8.50 13.71
CA GLY A 444 -3.10 -7.93 12.37
C GLY A 444 -1.72 -7.48 11.88
N TYR A 445 -1.68 -6.31 11.23
CA TYR A 445 -0.50 -5.86 10.50
C TYR A 445 0.56 -5.18 11.39
N THR A 446 1.83 -5.55 11.18
CA THR A 446 2.97 -4.85 11.76
C THR A 446 4.12 -4.70 10.77
N TRP A 447 4.83 -3.56 10.85
CA TRP A 447 6.08 -3.28 10.11
C TRP A 447 7.35 -3.54 10.94
N THR A 448 7.20 -4.18 12.09
CA THR A 448 8.30 -4.45 13.01
C THR A 448 9.10 -5.69 12.61
N SER A 449 10.24 -5.91 13.27
CA SER A 449 11.09 -7.10 13.05
C SER A 449 10.42 -8.42 13.41
N ILE A 450 9.29 -8.39 14.13
CA ILE A 450 8.49 -9.56 14.50
C ILE A 450 7.37 -9.88 13.50
N ARG A 451 7.35 -9.23 12.33
CA ARG A 451 6.36 -9.53 11.27
C ARG A 451 6.24 -11.02 10.92
N TRP A 452 7.34 -11.77 10.97
CA TRP A 452 7.32 -13.21 10.71
C TRP A 452 6.45 -13.98 11.71
N TRP A 453 6.27 -13.47 12.94
CA TRP A 453 5.39 -14.04 13.95
C TRP A 453 3.93 -13.69 13.64
N THR A 454 3.62 -12.43 13.36
CA THR A 454 2.23 -11.99 13.13
C THR A 454 1.60 -12.64 11.91
N THR A 455 2.39 -13.12 10.95
CA THR A 455 1.88 -13.87 9.80
C THR A 455 1.82 -15.39 10.03
N SER A 456 2.38 -15.90 11.12
CA SER A 456 2.46 -17.35 11.41
C SER A 456 1.14 -17.88 11.95
N THR A 457 0.84 -19.17 11.76
CA THR A 457 -0.38 -19.78 12.32
C THR A 457 -0.40 -19.69 13.85
N PHE A 458 0.77 -19.63 14.48
CA PHE A 458 0.93 -19.56 15.94
C PHE A 458 0.49 -18.26 16.60
N SER A 459 0.29 -17.19 15.83
CA SER A 459 -0.22 -15.92 16.35
C SER A 459 -1.73 -15.77 16.25
N HIS A 460 -2.45 -16.82 15.81
CA HIS A 460 -3.85 -16.77 15.48
C HIS A 460 -4.64 -17.76 16.34
N ASN A 461 -5.90 -17.42 16.63
CA ASN A 461 -6.84 -18.26 17.37
C ASN A 461 -7.30 -19.44 16.51
N THR A 462 -6.44 -20.44 16.29
CA THR A 462 -6.72 -21.62 15.47
C THR A 462 -5.93 -22.84 15.98
N VAL A 463 -5.98 -23.97 15.28
CA VAL A 463 -5.22 -25.18 15.62
C VAL A 463 -4.00 -25.33 14.72
N THR A 464 -2.80 -25.50 15.28
CA THR A 464 -1.63 -25.91 14.49
C THR A 464 -1.49 -27.43 14.45
N VAL A 465 -0.82 -27.95 13.42
CA VAL A 465 -0.56 -29.39 13.27
C VAL A 465 0.95 -29.63 13.17
N ASP A 466 1.47 -30.52 14.01
CA ASP A 466 2.87 -30.94 14.05
C ASP A 466 3.88 -29.79 14.20
N GLY A 467 3.49 -28.72 14.89
CA GLY A 467 4.33 -27.56 15.10
C GLY A 467 4.65 -26.78 13.82
N LYS A 468 3.77 -26.85 12.80
CA LYS A 468 3.98 -26.21 11.49
C LYS A 468 2.93 -25.15 11.19
N ASP A 469 3.37 -24.12 10.47
CA ASP A 469 2.48 -23.16 9.84
C ASP A 469 1.70 -23.76 8.66
N GLN A 470 0.56 -23.17 8.34
CA GLN A 470 -0.19 -23.46 7.12
C GLN A 470 0.61 -23.08 5.85
N ALA A 471 0.27 -23.66 4.69
CA ALA A 471 0.98 -23.48 3.42
C ALA A 471 0.77 -22.10 2.73
N GLY A 472 -0.16 -21.28 3.22
CA GLY A 472 -0.44 -19.90 2.78
C GLY A 472 -1.06 -19.74 1.40
N LYS A 473 -0.50 -20.35 0.34
CA LYS A 473 -1.06 -20.30 -1.02
C LYS A 473 -1.99 -21.48 -1.29
N SER A 474 -3.04 -21.23 -2.07
CA SER A 474 -4.08 -22.24 -2.41
C SER A 474 -4.71 -22.86 -1.16
N SER A 475 -4.85 -22.05 -0.12
CA SER A 475 -5.24 -22.48 1.23
C SER A 475 -6.64 -22.04 1.62
N ASP A 476 -7.46 -21.51 0.70
CA ASP A 476 -8.84 -21.08 1.00
C ASP A 476 -9.62 -22.17 1.72
N GLY A 477 -10.54 -21.81 2.60
CA GLY A 477 -11.47 -22.75 3.20
C GLY A 477 -12.75 -22.91 2.37
N ASP A 478 -13.51 -23.95 2.68
CA ASP A 478 -14.85 -24.19 2.12
C ASP A 478 -15.90 -23.95 3.20
N LEU A 479 -16.85 -23.05 2.92
CA LEU A 479 -18.02 -22.86 3.78
C LEU A 479 -18.90 -24.13 3.71
N LEU A 480 -19.16 -24.75 4.86
CA LEU A 480 -20.03 -25.92 4.95
C LEU A 480 -21.44 -25.55 5.39
N TRP A 481 -21.56 -24.67 6.38
CA TRP A 481 -22.84 -24.23 6.93
C TRP A 481 -22.80 -22.76 7.31
N PHE A 482 -23.88 -22.03 7.03
CA PHE A 482 -24.12 -20.70 7.58
C PHE A 482 -25.61 -20.53 7.86
N PHE A 483 -25.97 -20.49 9.14
CA PHE A 483 -27.32 -20.21 9.61
C PHE A 483 -27.25 -18.91 10.43
N PRO A 484 -27.56 -17.75 9.82
CA PRO A 484 -27.37 -16.45 10.47
C PRO A 484 -28.28 -16.24 11.69
N ASP A 485 -29.45 -16.88 11.69
CA ASP A 485 -30.40 -16.92 12.80
C ASP A 485 -31.34 -18.13 12.63
N SER A 486 -31.33 -19.03 13.61
CA SER A 486 -32.24 -20.16 13.76
C SER A 486 -32.93 -20.07 15.12
N HIS A 487 -33.91 -19.18 15.23
CA HIS A 487 -34.64 -18.88 16.47
C HIS A 487 -33.74 -18.39 17.61
N GLY A 488 -32.84 -17.44 17.29
CA GLY A 488 -31.87 -16.84 18.20
C GLY A 488 -30.50 -17.51 18.15
N VAL A 489 -30.39 -18.74 17.64
CA VAL A 489 -29.12 -19.47 17.54
C VAL A 489 -28.49 -19.25 16.16
N ALA A 490 -27.25 -18.77 16.11
CA ALA A 490 -26.51 -18.58 14.87
C ALA A 490 -25.38 -19.61 14.74
N VAL A 491 -25.11 -20.10 13.52
CA VAL A 491 -24.15 -21.18 13.27
C VAL A 491 -23.31 -20.87 12.04
N VAL A 492 -21.99 -21.14 12.12
CA VAL A 492 -21.13 -21.23 10.94
C VAL A 492 -20.18 -22.42 11.06
N GLU A 493 -19.97 -23.16 9.97
CA GLU A 493 -18.92 -24.17 9.87
C GLU A 493 -18.13 -23.98 8.57
N ALA A 494 -16.81 -24.09 8.65
CA ALA A 494 -15.94 -24.11 7.49
C ALA A 494 -14.89 -25.23 7.59
N ASP A 495 -14.48 -25.74 6.43
CA ASP A 495 -13.34 -26.64 6.23
C ASP A 495 -12.13 -25.83 5.80
N GLY A 496 -10.97 -26.08 6.40
CA GLY A 496 -9.70 -25.42 6.09
C GLY A 496 -8.59 -26.40 5.74
N GLN A 497 -8.93 -27.63 5.34
CA GLN A 497 -7.97 -28.71 5.11
C GLN A 497 -6.84 -28.32 4.16
N ARG A 498 -7.15 -27.47 3.15
CA ARG A 498 -6.16 -26.95 2.19
C ARG A 498 -5.01 -26.19 2.85
N GLY A 499 -5.24 -25.53 3.98
CA GLY A 499 -4.18 -24.85 4.76
C GLY A 499 -3.05 -25.78 5.18
N TYR A 500 -3.35 -27.06 5.39
CA TYR A 500 -2.38 -28.08 5.78
C TYR A 500 -2.20 -29.17 4.71
N GLY A 501 -2.40 -28.85 3.42
CA GLY A 501 -2.20 -29.79 2.32
C GLY A 501 -0.78 -30.40 2.22
N HIS A 502 0.18 -29.85 2.97
CA HIS A 502 1.54 -30.36 3.09
C HIS A 502 1.75 -31.37 4.23
N ILE A 503 0.75 -31.62 5.07
CA ILE A 503 0.76 -32.64 6.12
C ILE A 503 0.20 -33.95 5.57
N GLU A 504 1.00 -35.00 5.61
CA GLU A 504 0.58 -36.32 5.15
C GLU A 504 -0.56 -36.86 6.02
N LYS A 505 -1.62 -37.39 5.37
CA LYS A 505 -2.78 -38.04 6.02
C LYS A 505 -3.61 -37.13 6.94
N LEU A 506 -3.53 -35.80 6.81
CA LEU A 506 -4.52 -34.91 7.40
C LEU A 506 -5.80 -34.95 6.53
N ASP A 507 -6.87 -35.50 7.08
CA ASP A 507 -8.13 -35.71 6.34
C ASP A 507 -9.30 -34.85 6.87
N THR A 508 -9.12 -34.18 8.01
CA THR A 508 -10.12 -33.31 8.63
C THR A 508 -9.43 -32.11 9.27
N TYR A 509 -9.88 -30.90 8.96
CA TYR A 509 -9.50 -29.66 9.62
C TYR A 509 -10.68 -28.68 9.49
N ARG A 510 -11.58 -28.69 10.47
CA ARG A 510 -12.87 -28.00 10.42
C ARG A 510 -13.15 -27.27 11.71
N ARG A 511 -13.85 -26.14 11.62
CA ARG A 511 -14.30 -25.39 12.78
C ARG A 511 -15.76 -25.02 12.66
N LEU A 512 -16.52 -25.33 13.70
CA LEU A 512 -17.92 -24.94 13.89
C LEU A 512 -18.00 -23.94 15.03
N LEU A 513 -18.62 -22.79 14.77
CA LEU A 513 -19.03 -21.84 15.80
C LEU A 513 -20.54 -21.85 15.92
N VAL A 514 -21.05 -21.84 17.15
CA VAL A 514 -22.47 -21.68 17.46
C VAL A 514 -22.65 -20.60 18.51
N MET A 515 -23.35 -19.51 18.17
CA MET A 515 -23.69 -18.46 19.12
C MET A 515 -25.06 -18.75 19.73
N ILE A 516 -25.12 -18.88 21.06
CA ILE A 516 -26.32 -19.24 21.81
C ILE A 516 -26.69 -18.12 22.78
N PRO A 517 -27.85 -17.45 22.61
CA PRO A 517 -28.35 -16.45 23.54
C PRO A 517 -28.61 -17.03 24.93
N VAL A 518 -28.23 -16.26 25.95
CA VAL A 518 -28.60 -16.51 27.36
C VAL A 518 -29.64 -15.49 27.82
N SER A 519 -29.49 -14.24 27.37
CA SER A 519 -30.39 -13.11 27.62
C SER A 519 -30.32 -12.13 26.45
N ASP A 520 -31.10 -11.04 26.48
CA ASP A 520 -30.97 -9.95 25.50
C ASP A 520 -29.56 -9.33 25.50
N ALA A 521 -28.85 -9.39 26.63
CA ALA A 521 -27.53 -8.79 26.81
C ALA A 521 -26.36 -9.76 26.59
N ASP A 522 -26.57 -11.06 26.77
CA ASP A 522 -25.49 -12.05 26.89
C ASP A 522 -25.73 -13.29 26.04
N ALA A 523 -24.66 -13.83 25.47
CA ALA A 523 -24.58 -15.10 24.76
C ALA A 523 -23.24 -15.77 25.05
N TYR A 524 -23.16 -17.06 24.77
CA TYR A 524 -21.89 -17.78 24.69
C TYR A 524 -21.69 -18.33 23.28
N VAL A 525 -20.43 -18.59 22.94
CA VAL A 525 -20.03 -19.22 21.67
C VAL A 525 -19.54 -20.62 21.98
N VAL A 526 -20.16 -21.62 21.36
CA VAL A 526 -19.62 -22.98 21.31
C VAL A 526 -18.65 -23.05 20.14
N ASP A 527 -17.39 -23.33 20.42
CA ASP A 527 -16.33 -23.53 19.44
C ASP A 527 -15.94 -25.01 19.38
N LEU A 528 -16.18 -25.66 18.24
CA LEU A 528 -15.79 -27.05 18.00
C LEU A 528 -14.79 -27.10 16.85
N PHE A 529 -13.54 -27.39 17.18
CA PHE A 529 -12.49 -27.67 16.20
C PHE A 529 -12.31 -29.19 16.03
N ARG A 530 -12.42 -29.67 14.79
CA ARG A 530 -12.23 -31.09 14.44
C ARG A 530 -10.99 -31.23 13.58
N THR A 531 -10.02 -31.99 14.08
CA THR A 531 -8.78 -32.31 13.36
C THR A 531 -8.53 -33.81 13.41
N ARG A 532 -8.11 -34.40 12.28
CA ARG A 532 -7.76 -35.82 12.17
C ARG A 532 -6.60 -35.99 11.18
N GLY A 533 -5.57 -36.71 11.63
CA GLY A 533 -4.25 -36.77 11.00
C GLY A 533 -3.23 -35.87 11.70
N GLY A 534 -1.95 -35.96 11.34
CA GLY A 534 -0.87 -35.38 12.14
C GLY A 534 -0.68 -36.12 13.48
N SER A 535 0.28 -35.66 14.29
CA SER A 535 0.67 -36.25 15.57
C SER A 535 0.41 -35.32 16.77
N VAL A 536 0.63 -34.02 16.59
CA VAL A 536 0.41 -32.99 17.63
C VAL A 536 -0.54 -31.93 17.10
N HIS A 537 -1.54 -31.57 17.92
CA HIS A 537 -2.49 -30.50 17.63
C HIS A 537 -2.44 -29.46 18.75
N ASP A 538 -1.94 -28.26 18.43
CA ASP A 538 -1.88 -27.17 19.40
C ASP A 538 -3.07 -26.23 19.15
N TRP A 539 -4.00 -26.18 20.10
CA TRP A 539 -5.13 -25.26 20.05
C TRP A 539 -4.76 -23.94 20.72
N LEU A 540 -4.76 -22.86 19.94
CA LEU A 540 -4.27 -21.55 20.36
C LEU A 540 -5.44 -20.60 20.61
N LEU A 541 -5.37 -19.90 21.73
CA LEU A 541 -6.28 -18.83 22.11
C LEU A 541 -5.47 -17.65 22.64
N HIS A 542 -5.62 -16.51 21.98
CA HIS A 542 -5.00 -15.24 22.27
C HIS A 542 -6.08 -14.33 22.85
N GLY A 543 -5.79 -13.79 24.02
CA GLY A 543 -6.69 -12.91 24.74
C GLY A 543 -6.85 -11.53 24.11
N ASP A 544 -7.40 -10.59 24.87
CA ASP A 544 -7.35 -9.17 24.53
C ASP A 544 -5.88 -8.73 24.34
N ALA A 545 -5.62 -7.96 23.29
CA ALA A 545 -4.29 -7.43 22.97
C ALA A 545 -4.00 -6.08 23.65
N ASP A 546 -5.04 -5.40 24.12
CA ASP A 546 -4.99 -4.06 24.71
C ASP A 546 -5.15 -4.09 26.24
N GLU A 547 -5.90 -5.04 26.78
CA GLU A 547 -6.17 -5.18 28.22
C GLU A 547 -5.59 -6.49 28.82
N ASP A 548 -5.07 -6.41 30.05
CA ASP A 548 -4.66 -7.60 30.81
C ASP A 548 -5.87 -8.49 31.11
N MET A 549 -5.79 -9.79 30.78
CA MET A 549 -6.80 -10.79 31.10
C MET A 549 -6.28 -11.85 32.06
N SER A 550 -7.19 -12.46 32.82
CA SER A 550 -6.87 -13.51 33.79
C SER A 550 -7.57 -14.81 33.39
N ALA A 551 -6.80 -15.88 33.19
CA ALA A 551 -7.36 -17.20 32.95
C ALA A 551 -7.23 -18.09 34.20
N ALA A 552 -8.32 -18.78 34.56
CA ALA A 552 -8.34 -19.79 35.61
C ALA A 552 -8.50 -21.18 34.99
N CYS A 553 -7.51 -22.05 35.18
CA CYS A 553 -7.55 -23.44 34.74
C CYS A 553 -8.05 -24.35 35.87
N SER A 554 -8.93 -25.31 35.55
CA SER A 554 -9.39 -26.33 36.51
C SER A 554 -8.30 -27.32 36.91
N LEU A 555 -7.19 -27.37 36.19
CA LEU A 555 -6.06 -28.26 36.48
C LEU A 555 -5.00 -27.54 37.31
N PRO A 556 -4.32 -28.25 38.23
CA PRO A 556 -3.16 -27.70 38.92
C PRO A 556 -2.02 -27.45 37.92
N LEU A 557 -1.67 -26.19 37.74
CA LEU A 557 -0.62 -25.76 36.82
C LEU A 557 0.77 -25.94 37.43
N SER A 558 1.75 -26.27 36.58
CA SER A 558 3.17 -26.30 36.95
C SER A 558 3.65 -24.95 37.46
N GLN A 559 4.86 -24.93 38.05
CA GLN A 559 5.58 -23.67 38.21
C GLN A 559 5.79 -23.02 36.84
N LYS A 560 5.76 -21.69 36.84
CA LYS A 560 6.03 -20.84 35.68
C LYS A 560 7.45 -21.09 35.15
N LEU A 561 7.54 -21.55 33.91
CA LEU A 561 8.76 -21.72 33.15
C LEU A 561 9.03 -20.44 32.35
N ALA A 562 10.30 -20.07 32.23
CA ALA A 562 10.67 -18.87 31.48
C ALA A 562 10.33 -18.97 29.98
N ARG A 563 10.34 -20.19 29.42
CA ARG A 563 10.05 -20.50 28.01
C ARG A 563 9.44 -21.89 27.86
N MET A 564 8.72 -22.10 26.77
CA MET A 564 8.29 -23.43 26.34
C MET A 564 9.50 -24.24 25.84
N ASP A 565 9.71 -25.45 26.35
CA ASP A 565 10.78 -26.35 25.90
C ASP A 565 10.22 -27.28 24.81
N ALA A 566 10.44 -26.92 23.55
CA ALA A 566 10.13 -27.78 22.42
C ALA A 566 11.12 -27.49 21.28
N LYS A 567 12.07 -28.41 21.10
CA LYS A 567 13.13 -28.30 20.10
C LYS A 567 12.55 -28.29 18.69
N GLY A 568 12.95 -27.30 17.89
CA GLY A 568 12.72 -27.28 16.44
C GLY A 568 11.49 -26.49 15.97
N VAL A 569 10.70 -25.91 16.89
CA VAL A 569 9.57 -25.04 16.54
C VAL A 569 9.90 -23.61 16.94
N LYS A 570 10.25 -22.78 15.96
CA LYS A 570 10.69 -21.39 16.16
C LYS A 570 9.65 -20.53 16.90
N ALA A 571 8.37 -20.78 16.67
CA ALA A 571 7.25 -20.09 17.30
C ALA A 571 7.28 -20.18 18.84
N TYR A 572 7.65 -21.35 19.38
CA TYR A 572 7.69 -21.59 20.83
C TYR A 572 8.78 -20.79 21.55
N GLU A 573 9.78 -20.29 20.83
CA GLU A 573 10.82 -19.42 21.40
C GLU A 573 10.28 -18.06 21.86
N LEU A 574 9.13 -17.63 21.32
CA LEU A 574 8.46 -16.39 21.73
C LEU A 574 7.50 -16.60 22.90
N MET A 575 7.11 -17.84 23.19
CA MET A 575 6.26 -18.15 24.34
C MET A 575 7.09 -18.11 25.61
N ARG A 576 6.71 -17.20 26.50
CA ARG A 576 7.34 -17.00 27.80
C ARG A 576 6.35 -17.28 28.89
N ASP A 577 6.85 -17.39 30.11
CA ASP A 577 5.99 -17.34 31.27
C ASP A 577 4.97 -18.50 31.32
N VAL A 578 5.40 -19.65 30.79
CA VAL A 578 4.55 -20.79 30.46
C VAL A 578 4.32 -21.67 31.68
N GLN A 579 3.07 -22.10 31.87
CA GLN A 579 2.72 -23.16 32.80
C GLN A 579 2.06 -24.30 32.04
N SER A 580 2.21 -25.53 32.54
CA SER A 580 1.62 -26.71 31.92
C SER A 580 0.90 -27.59 32.94
N ALA A 581 -0.06 -28.35 32.44
CA ALA A 581 -0.73 -29.42 33.18
C ALA A 581 -1.04 -30.55 32.19
N GLN A 582 -1.11 -31.78 32.69
CA GLN A 582 -1.58 -32.92 31.91
C GLN A 582 -3.04 -33.19 32.25
N ALA A 583 -3.88 -33.28 31.22
CA ALA A 583 -5.28 -33.69 31.35
C ALA A 583 -5.42 -35.12 30.82
N ALA A 584 -6.13 -35.99 31.54
CA ALA A 584 -6.50 -37.32 31.03
C ALA A 584 -7.78 -37.28 30.17
N GLU A 585 -8.63 -36.27 30.38
CA GLU A 585 -9.90 -36.09 29.69
C GLU A 585 -10.03 -34.64 29.19
N GLY A 586 -10.75 -33.79 29.92
CA GLY A 586 -10.96 -32.38 29.62
C GLY A 586 -10.44 -31.47 30.73
N LEU A 587 -10.45 -30.18 30.43
CA LEU A 587 -10.14 -29.11 31.37
C LEU A 587 -11.09 -27.95 31.11
N ASN A 588 -11.35 -27.14 32.14
CA ASN A 588 -12.09 -25.90 32.01
C ASN A 588 -11.10 -24.74 32.18
N VAL A 589 -11.12 -23.79 31.24
CA VAL A 589 -10.48 -22.48 31.41
C VAL A 589 -11.57 -21.42 31.45
N THR A 590 -11.52 -20.54 32.45
CA THR A 590 -12.39 -19.37 32.54
C THR A 590 -11.53 -18.12 32.37
N PHE A 591 -11.90 -17.23 31.44
CA PHE A 591 -11.20 -15.99 31.12
C PHE A 591 -11.92 -14.77 31.72
#